data_AF-A0A235EWN8-F1
#
_entry.id   AF-A0A235EWN8-F1
#
_cell.length_a   1.000
_cell.length_b   1.000
_cell.length_c   1.000
_cell.angle_alpha   90.00
_cell.angle_beta   90.00
_cell.angle_gamma   90.00
#
_symmetry.space_group_name_H-M   'P 1'
#
loop_
_entity.id
_entity.type
_entity.pdbx_description
1 polymer ?
#
loop_
_entity_poly.entity_id
_entity_poly.type
_entity_poly.pdbx_seq_one_letter_code
_entity_poly.pdbx_strand_id
1 'polypeptide(L)' 'MDSCDEARHYLTRCGVRSLDRDGDGVPCESLCGGR' A
#
# COMPACT_ATOMS: atom_id res chain seq x y z
N MET A 1 2.90 8.71 3.96
CA MET A 1 3.29 7.83 2.85
C MET A 1 3.32 8.71 1.64
N ASP A 2 4.53 9.04 1.20
CA ASP A 2 4.74 9.98 0.10
C ASP A 2 4.92 9.25 -1.25
N SER A 3 5.11 7.92 -1.22
CA SER A 3 5.29 7.11 -2.43
C SER A 3 4.76 5.69 -2.27
N CYS A 4 4.40 5.09 -3.41
CA CYS A 4 3.99 3.69 -3.49
C CYS A 4 5.02 2.69 -3.02
N ASP A 5 6.29 2.95 -3.27
CA ASP A 5 7.37 2.07 -2.81
C ASP A 5 7.41 1.99 -1.28
N GLU A 6 7.21 3.13 -0.63
CA GLU A 6 7.14 3.20 0.84
C GLU A 6 5.89 2.47 1.35
N ALA A 7 4.73 2.71 0.75
CA ALA A 7 3.50 2.00 1.12
C ALA A 7 3.63 0.47 0.96
N ARG A 8 4.28 0.02 -0.13
CA ARG A 8 4.62 -1.41 -0.36
C ARG A 8 5.60 -1.95 0.65
N HIS A 9 6.58 -1.15 1.05
CA HIS A 9 7.49 -1.52 2.12
C HIS A 9 6.74 -1.73 3.43
N TYR A 10 5.82 -0.85 3.81
CA TYR A 10 5.03 -1.02 5.02
C TYR A 10 4.08 -2.22 4.96
N LEU A 11 3.45 -2.48 3.80
CA LEU A 11 2.60 -3.65 3.61
C LEU A 11 3.39 -4.96 3.74
N THR A 12 4.54 -5.05 3.07
CA THR A 12 5.32 -6.29 2.96
C THR A 12 6.31 -6.52 4.10
N ARG A 13 6.94 -5.45 4.61
CA ARG A 13 7.97 -5.51 5.66
C ARG A 13 7.38 -5.33 7.05
N CYS A 14 6.52 -4.33 7.23
CA CYS A 14 5.85 -4.11 8.51
C CYS A 14 4.56 -4.94 8.65
N GLY A 15 4.06 -5.52 7.55
CA GLY A 15 2.82 -6.31 7.60
C GLY A 15 1.57 -5.46 7.80
N VAL A 16 1.61 -4.17 7.44
CA VAL A 16 0.50 -3.24 7.66
C VAL A 16 -0.59 -3.48 6.62
N ARG A 17 -1.42 -4.48 6.88
CA ARG A 17 -2.52 -4.90 5.99
C ARG A 17 -3.63 -3.85 5.88
N SER A 18 -3.71 -2.91 6.82
CA SER A 18 -4.69 -1.82 6.77
C SER A 18 -4.45 -0.84 5.62
N LEU A 19 -3.28 -0.90 4.97
CA LEU A 19 -2.96 -0.13 3.78
C LEU A 19 -3.59 -0.73 2.51
N ASP A 20 -3.68 -2.05 2.45
CA ASP A 20 -4.22 -2.84 1.34
C ASP A 20 -5.64 -3.27 1.70
N ARG A 21 -6.61 -2.38 1.41
CA ARG A 21 -7.97 -2.48 1.93
C ARG A 21 -8.78 -3.56 1.22
N ASP A 22 -8.52 -3.75 -0.06
CA ASP A 22 -9.15 -4.73 -0.96
C ASP A 22 -8.34 -6.01 -1.08
N GLY A 23 -7.07 -6.03 -0.65
CA GLY A 23 -6.27 -7.24 -0.53
C GLY A 23 -5.62 -7.67 -1.85
N ASP A 24 -5.47 -6.73 -2.79
CA ASP A 24 -4.92 -6.98 -4.12
C ASP A 24 -3.37 -6.89 -4.13
N GLY A 25 -2.77 -6.52 -2.99
CA GLY A 25 -1.33 -6.30 -2.85
C GLY A 25 -0.87 -4.88 -3.20
N VAL A 26 -1.81 -3.96 -3.42
CA VAL A 26 -1.59 -2.54 -3.67
C VAL A 26 -1.96 -1.74 -2.41
N PRO A 27 -0.98 -1.34 -1.60
CA PRO A 27 -1.25 -0.53 -0.43
C PRO A 27 -1.52 0.92 -0.81
N CYS A 28 -2.45 1.53 -0.09
CA CYS A 28 -2.93 2.88 -0.32
C CYS A 28 -3.33 3.10 -1.78
N GLU A 29 -4.48 2.55 -2.16
CA GLU A 29 -5.21 2.83 -3.42
C GLU A 29 -5.17 4.32 -3.83
N SER A 30 -5.25 5.25 -2.88
CA SER A 30 -5.19 6.70 -3.14
C SER A 30 -3.81 7.20 -3.62
N LEU A 31 -2.75 6.47 -3.30
CA LEU A 31 -1.36 6.74 -3.70
C LEU A 31 -0.93 5.86 -4.88
N CYS A 32 -1.41 4.60 -4.94
CA CYS A 32 -0.96 3.59 -5.90
C CYS A 32 -1.98 3.14 -6.93
N GLY A 33 -3.27 3.32 -6.64
CA GLY A 33 -4.40 3.01 -7.52
C GLY A 33 -4.76 4.18 -8.44
N GLY A 34 -3.77 4.99 -8.85
CA GLY A 34 -3.98 6.12 -9.75
C GLY A 34 -4.55 5.69 -11.10
N ARG A 35 -5.87 5.77 -11.23
CA ARG A 35 -6.65 5.80 -12.46
C ARG A 35 -7.58 7.00 -12.45
#